data_AF-A0A4R2IN94-F1
#
_entry.id   AF-A0A4R2IN94-F1
#
_cell.length_a   1.000
_cell.length_b   1.000
_cell.length_c   1.000
_cell.angle_alpha   90.00
_cell.angle_beta   90.00
_cell.angle_gamma   90.00
#
_symmetry.space_group_name_H-M   'P 1'
#
loop_
_entity.id
_entity.type
_entity.pdbx_description
1 polymer ?
#
loop_
_entity_poly.entity_id
_entity_poly.type
_entity_poly.pdbx_seq_one_letter_code
_entity_poly.pdbx_strand_id
1 'polypeptide(L)'
;MAERRTKRARWARGTVAGMDESVTDRLISADVSAMDGAEMRAHLDAVQQHLRSLQQAQLALLDENPEIVAQRPELVALLDQLRAENPGPVSGPGS
;
A
#
# COMPACT_ATOMS: atom_id res chain seq x y z
N MET A 1 -38.11 -29.34 -2.69
CA MET A 1 -37.00 -29.24 -3.67
C MET A 1 -37.39 -28.17 -4.68
N ALA A 2 -36.71 -27.07 -4.94
CA ALA A 2 -35.38 -26.59 -4.58
C ALA A 2 -35.42 -25.04 -4.57
N GLU A 3 -35.08 -24.41 -3.45
CA GLU A 3 -34.96 -22.97 -3.33
C GLU A 3 -33.52 -22.58 -3.69
N ARG A 4 -33.33 -22.02 -4.90
CA ARG A 4 -32.03 -21.62 -5.40
C ARG A 4 -31.58 -20.34 -4.69
N ARG A 5 -30.79 -20.51 -3.63
CA ARG A 5 -29.98 -19.49 -2.97
C ARG A 5 -28.95 -18.91 -3.95
N THR A 6 -29.30 -17.87 -4.69
CA THR A 6 -28.33 -16.99 -5.35
C THR A 6 -28.00 -15.82 -4.43
N LYS A 7 -27.12 -16.08 -3.45
CA LYS A 7 -26.49 -15.04 -2.64
C LYS A 7 -25.41 -14.41 -3.52
N ARG A 8 -25.81 -13.39 -4.30
CA ARG A 8 -24.89 -12.59 -5.13
C ARG A 8 -23.88 -11.95 -4.19
N ALA A 9 -22.65 -12.47 -4.22
CA ALA A 9 -21.49 -11.87 -3.60
C ALA A 9 -21.33 -10.46 -4.20
N ARG A 10 -21.78 -9.46 -3.43
CA ARG A 10 -21.59 -8.06 -3.73
C ARG A 10 -20.13 -7.76 -3.38
N TRP A 11 -19.27 -7.90 -4.39
CA TRP A 11 -17.97 -7.26 -4.55
C TRP A 11 -17.61 -6.31 -3.41
N ALA A 12 -16.74 -6.78 -2.51
CA ALA A 12 -15.86 -5.91 -1.76
C ALA A 12 -14.92 -5.28 -2.81
N ARG A 13 -15.35 -4.17 -3.39
CA ARG A 13 -14.44 -3.16 -3.90
C ARG A 13 -13.64 -2.73 -2.67
N GLY A 14 -12.51 -3.39 -2.46
CA GLY A 14 -11.41 -2.85 -1.68
C GLY A 14 -10.95 -1.62 -2.45
N THR A 15 -11.63 -0.52 -2.20
CA THR A 15 -11.16 0.80 -2.58
C THR A 15 -9.74 0.85 -2.06
N VAL A 16 -8.76 1.11 -2.93
CA VAL A 16 -7.51 1.74 -2.53
C VAL A 16 -7.89 3.16 -2.07
N ALA A 17 -8.65 3.24 -0.98
CA ALA A 17 -9.17 4.44 -0.38
C ALA A 17 -8.03 5.02 0.44
N GLY A 18 -7.32 5.98 -0.16
CA GLY A 18 -6.34 6.77 0.59
C GLY A 18 -5.11 7.21 -0.18
N MET A 19 -4.98 6.90 -1.47
CA MET A 19 -3.91 7.54 -2.27
C MET A 19 -4.40 8.90 -2.75
N ASP A 20 -4.39 9.86 -1.82
CA ASP A 20 -4.70 11.25 -2.09
C ASP A 20 -3.49 11.87 -2.79
N GLU A 21 -3.53 12.01 -4.12
CA GLU A 21 -2.43 12.62 -4.90
C GLU A 21 -2.06 14.02 -4.37
N SER A 22 -3.05 14.75 -3.81
CA SER A 22 -2.84 16.03 -3.14
C SER A 22 -1.99 15.95 -1.87
N VAL A 23 -1.96 14.83 -1.14
CA VAL A 23 -1.05 14.64 0.00
C VAL A 23 0.38 14.44 -0.48
N THR A 24 0.58 13.66 -1.55
CA THR A 24 1.90 13.50 -2.18
C THR A 24 2.45 14.87 -2.62
N ASP A 25 1.65 15.66 -3.33
CA ASP A 25 2.05 16.98 -3.83
C ASP A 25 2.38 17.95 -2.69
N ARG A 26 1.57 17.97 -1.62
CA ARG A 26 1.82 18.79 -0.43
C ARG A 26 3.11 18.41 0.31
N LEU A 27 3.39 17.11 0.42
CA LEU A 27 4.60 16.65 1.11
C LEU A 27 5.87 17.00 0.34
N ILE A 28 5.82 16.94 -0.99
CA ILE A 28 6.98 17.24 -1.85
C ILE A 28 7.19 18.75 -2.01
N SER A 29 6.11 19.54 -2.04
CA SER A 29 6.17 21.00 -2.21
C SER A 29 6.39 21.77 -0.91
N ALA A 30 6.46 21.10 0.24
CA ALA A 30 6.68 21.73 1.53
C ALA A 30 8.06 22.42 1.59
N ASP A 31 8.10 23.71 1.94
CA ASP A 31 9.35 24.41 2.18
C ASP A 31 9.93 24.02 3.55
N VAL A 32 10.84 23.07 3.53
CA VAL A 32 11.52 22.56 4.72
C VAL A 32 12.57 23.54 5.28
N SER A 33 12.94 24.58 4.52
CA SER A 33 13.96 25.55 4.93
C SER A 33 13.48 26.49 6.04
N ALA A 34 12.17 26.69 6.11
CA ALA A 34 11.51 27.57 7.08
C ALA A 34 11.02 26.81 8.33
N MET A 35 11.10 25.48 8.35
CA MET A 35 10.58 24.66 9.44
C MET A 35 11.51 24.68 10.65
N ASP A 36 10.92 24.77 11.84
CA ASP A 36 11.65 24.53 13.08
C ASP A 36 11.90 23.02 13.32
N GLY A 37 12.65 22.70 14.38
CA GLY A 37 13.02 21.32 14.67
C GLY A 37 11.85 20.39 15.00
N ALA A 38 10.74 20.90 15.52
CA ALA A 38 9.53 20.13 15.79
C ALA A 38 8.71 19.94 14.51
N GLU A 39 8.56 21.00 13.72
CA GLU A 39 7.89 20.97 12.42
C GLU A 39 8.57 20.03 11.44
N MET A 40 9.90 20.06 11.37
CA MET A 40 10.71 19.14 10.54
C MET A 40 10.47 17.67 10.94
N ARG A 41 10.41 17.37 12.23
CA ARG A 41 10.14 16.00 12.71
C ARG A 41 8.75 15.54 12.33
N ALA A 42 7.74 16.37 12.56
CA ALA A 42 6.36 16.07 12.17
C ALA A 42 6.22 15.87 10.66
N HIS A 43 6.93 16.67 9.87
CA HIS A 43 6.97 16.52 8.41
C HIS A 43 7.62 15.20 7.99
N LEU A 44 8.77 14.84 8.57
CA LEU A 44 9.43 13.56 8.29
C LEU A 44 8.56 12.36 8.68
N ASP A 45 7.85 12.43 9.82
CA ASP A 45 6.91 11.38 10.23
C ASP A 45 5.75 11.25 9.23
N ALA A 46 5.20 12.37 8.76
CA ALA A 46 4.16 12.38 7.75
C ALA A 46 4.64 11.80 6.40
N VAL A 47 5.86 12.17 5.97
CA VAL A 47 6.48 11.60 4.77
C VAL A 47 6.69 10.09 4.90
N GLN A 48 7.22 9.63 6.04
CA GLN A 48 7.43 8.20 6.27
C GLN A 48 6.12 7.42 6.30
N GLN A 49 5.09 7.96 6.95
CA GLN A 49 3.78 7.34 6.98
C GLN A 49 3.18 7.24 5.56
N HIS A 50 3.25 8.32 4.79
CA HIS A 50 2.75 8.34 3.42
C HIS A 50 3.50 7.34 2.53
N LEU A 51 4.83 7.31 2.59
CA LEU A 51 5.65 6.34 1.86
C LEU A 51 5.25 4.90 2.17
N ARG A 52 5.00 4.58 3.45
CA ARG A 52 4.54 3.25 3.85
C ARG A 52 3.18 2.92 3.24
N SER A 53 2.24 3.86 3.25
CA SER A 53 0.94 3.68 2.61
C SER A 53 1.06 3.44 1.10
N LEU A 54 1.99 4.14 0.42
CA LEU A 54 2.27 3.92 -1.00
C LEU A 54 2.84 2.52 -1.27
N GLN A 55 3.80 2.08 -0.47
CA GLN A 55 4.38 0.74 -0.58
C GLN A 55 3.33 -0.36 -0.36
N GLN A 56 2.44 -0.18 0.62
CA GLN A 56 1.33 -1.11 0.86
C GLN A 56 0.34 -1.17 -0.30
N ALA A 57 -0.02 -0.01 -0.88
CA ALA A 57 -0.88 0.04 -2.05
C ALA A 57 -0.22 -0.64 -3.25
N GLN A 58 1.07 -0.41 -3.46
CA GLN A 58 1.84 -1.06 -4.53
C GLN A 58 1.90 -2.58 -4.35
N LEU A 59 2.17 -3.05 -3.13
CA LEU A 59 2.17 -4.47 -2.80
C LEU A 59 0.80 -5.10 -3.06
N ALA A 60 -0.28 -4.46 -2.63
CA ALA A 60 -1.65 -4.93 -2.89
C ALA A 60 -1.93 -5.04 -4.39
N LEU A 61 -1.55 -4.03 -5.18
CA LEU A 61 -1.72 -4.06 -6.64
C LEU A 61 -0.94 -5.21 -7.30
N LEU A 62 0.28 -5.48 -6.86
CA LEU A 62 1.10 -6.57 -7.38
C LEU A 62 0.54 -7.94 -6.97
N ASP A 63 0.11 -8.10 -5.71
CA ASP A 63 -0.48 -9.33 -5.20
C ASP A 63 -1.83 -9.65 -5.86
N GLU A 64 -2.63 -8.63 -6.21
CA GLU A 64 -3.90 -8.79 -6.92
C GLU A 64 -3.72 -9.15 -8.41
N ASN A 65 -2.52 -8.97 -8.98
CA ASN A 65 -2.23 -9.17 -10.40
C ASN A 65 -1.08 -10.16 -10.66
N PRO A 66 -1.14 -11.40 -10.13
CA PRO A 66 -0.02 -12.35 -10.16
C PRO A 66 0.37 -12.78 -11.57
N GLU A 67 -0.57 -12.79 -12.52
CA GLU A 67 -0.30 -13.15 -13.92
C GLU A 67 0.59 -12.12 -14.62
N ILE A 68 0.44 -10.83 -14.29
CA ILE A 68 1.27 -9.75 -14.85
C ILE A 68 2.65 -9.79 -14.22
N VAL A 69 2.72 -10.03 -12.90
CA VAL A 69 3.97 -10.15 -12.16
C VAL A 69 4.79 -11.33 -12.67
N ALA A 70 4.18 -12.50 -12.89
CA ALA A 70 4.87 -13.69 -13.37
C ALA A 70 5.51 -13.52 -14.77
N GLN A 71 4.96 -12.62 -15.60
CA GLN A 71 5.47 -12.34 -16.94
C GLN A 71 6.63 -11.32 -16.94
N ARG A 72 6.90 -10.69 -15.81
CA ARG A 72 7.84 -9.57 -15.69
C ARG A 72 8.81 -9.79 -14.53
N PRO A 73 10.04 -10.27 -14.78
CA PRO A 73 11.01 -10.55 -13.72
C PRO A 73 11.34 -9.31 -12.87
N GLU A 74 11.26 -8.11 -13.46
CA GLU A 74 11.41 -6.85 -12.73
C GLU A 74 10.33 -6.64 -11.65
N LEU A 75 9.09 -7.07 -11.92
CA LEU A 75 8.00 -6.95 -10.96
C LEU A 75 8.07 -8.02 -9.87
N VAL A 76 8.62 -9.20 -10.19
CA VAL A 76 8.91 -10.24 -9.19
C VAL A 76 9.94 -9.74 -8.18
N ALA A 77 11.07 -9.20 -8.66
CA ALA A 77 12.10 -8.64 -7.79
C ALA A 77 11.56 -7.48 -6.93
N LEU A 78 10.72 -6.63 -7.52
CA LEU A 78 10.07 -5.53 -6.81
C LEU A 78 9.09 -6.02 -5.73
N LEU A 79 8.31 -7.07 -6.01
CA LEU A 79 7.39 -7.66 -5.03
C LEU A 79 8.15 -8.29 -3.86
N ASP A 80 9.23 -9.01 -4.13
CA ASP A 80 10.10 -9.58 -3.09
C ASP A 80 10.73 -8.48 -2.22
N GLN A 81 11.23 -7.40 -2.84
CA GLN A 81 11.74 -6.24 -2.11
C GLN A 81 10.67 -5.62 -1.21
N LEU A 82 9.48 -5.34 -1.76
CA LEU A 82 8.39 -4.71 -1.01
C LEU A 82 7.94 -5.58 0.18
N ARG A 83 7.94 -6.90 0.04
CA ARG A 83 7.64 -7.84 1.14
C ARG A 83 8.72 -7.88 2.21
N ALA A 84 9.99 -7.73 1.83
CA ALA A 84 11.09 -7.64 2.79
C ALA A 84 11.07 -6.32 3.59
N GLU A 85 10.71 -5.22 2.93
CA GLU A 85 10.61 -3.88 3.52
C GLU A 85 9.32 -3.68 4.33
N ASN A 86 8.25 -4.39 3.97
CA ASN A 86 6.98 -4.43 4.69
C ASN A 86 6.71 -5.86 5.18
N PRO A 87 7.44 -6.35 6.20
CA PRO A 87 7.06 -7.60 6.84
C PRO A 87 5.66 -7.37 7.40
N GLY A 88 4.65 -8.00 6.78
CA GLY A 88 3.31 -8.02 7.34
C GLY A 88 3.36 -8.52 8.80
N PRO A 89 2.29 -8.33 9.59
CA PRO A 89 2.23 -9.01 10.88
C PRO A 89 2.49 -10.49 10.62
N VAL A 90 3.55 -11.01 11.22
CA VAL A 90 3.93 -12.42 11.11
C VAL A 90 2.71 -13.26 11.44
N SER A 91 2.03 -13.79 10.42
CA SER A 91 1.27 -15.02 10.58
C SER A 91 2.31 -16.08 10.82
N GLY A 92 2.74 -16.18 12.08
CA GLY A 92 3.49 -17.32 12.58
C GLY A 92 2.74 -18.59 12.17
N PRO A 93 3.45 -19.67 11.82
CA PRO A 93 2.80 -20.93 11.52
C PRO A 93 1.95 -21.30 12.74
N GLY A 94 0.63 -21.38 12.54
CA GLY A 94 -0.25 -21.95 13.54
C GLY A 94 0.27 -23.34 13.90
N SER A 95 0.68 -23.48 15.16
CA SER A 95 0.88 -24.77 15.82
C SER A 95 -0.35 -25.07 16.67
#